data_AF-A0A2T4CWC5-F1
#
_entry.id   AF-A0A2T4CWC5-F1
#
_cell.length_a   1.000
_cell.length_b   1.000
_cell.length_c   1.000
_cell.angle_alpha   90.00
_cell.angle_beta   90.00
_cell.angle_gamma   90.00
#
_symmetry.space_group_name_H-M   'P 1'
#
loop_
_entity.id
_entity.type
_entity.pdbx_description
1 polymer ?
#
loop_
_entity_poly.entity_id
_entity_poly.type
_entity_poly.pdbx_seq_one_letter_code
_entity_poly.pdbx_strand_id
1 'polypeptide(L)'
;ERTIYLELPKKYLRGLRLRALYELFKIFRKDRFDVVICNRFKPTSLMVWLHWLIGRPKCLSVVHILSDYRPFMRRMMVRLIAHKWHFVAVSESVRQGLFDLNCGFNEHNVTVIENAIDSEQMLSLLYPADVSRKTLDLPTAKTIVGTIGRLDKRKGHIDLIRGFAKIHQQCNTKRSS
;
A
#
# COMPACT_ATOMS: atom_id res chain seq x y z
N GLU A 1 25.92 -2.23 3.08
CA GLU A 1 24.55 -2.78 3.07
C GLU A 1 24.63 -4.29 2.79
N ARG A 2 23.94 -5.15 3.56
CA ARG A 2 23.98 -6.62 3.39
C ARG A 2 22.59 -7.11 3.02
N THR A 3 22.47 -7.78 1.88
CA THR A 3 21.21 -8.35 1.40
C THR A 3 21.29 -9.87 1.41
N ILE A 4 20.27 -10.52 1.98
CA ILE A 4 20.17 -11.98 2.05
C ILE A 4 18.94 -12.42 1.26
N TYR A 5 19.17 -13.19 0.20
CA TYR A 5 18.11 -13.84 -0.56
C TYR A 5 17.94 -15.27 -0.05
N LEU A 6 16.75 -15.62 0.45
CA LEU A 6 16.48 -16.97 0.98
C LEU A 6 16.18 -18.01 -0.11
N GLU A 7 16.04 -17.57 -1.38
CA GLU A 7 15.80 -18.41 -2.57
C GLU A 7 14.69 -19.47 -2.40
N LEU A 8 13.67 -19.18 -1.58
CA LEU A 8 12.63 -20.14 -1.25
C LEU A 8 11.69 -20.38 -2.43
N PRO A 9 11.48 -21.65 -2.85
CA PRO A 9 10.46 -21.97 -3.83
C PRO A 9 9.07 -21.47 -3.42
N LYS A 10 8.26 -21.02 -4.39
CA LYS A 10 6.90 -20.46 -4.16
C LYS A 10 6.02 -21.37 -3.29
N LYS A 11 6.19 -22.69 -3.36
CA LYS A 11 5.44 -23.66 -2.53
C LYS A 11 5.64 -23.43 -1.03
N TYR A 12 6.83 -23.00 -0.59
CA TYR A 12 7.15 -22.75 0.82
C TYR A 12 6.67 -21.38 1.31
N LEU A 13 6.20 -20.52 0.42
CA LEU A 13 5.59 -19.23 0.75
C LEU A 13 4.06 -19.33 0.90
N ARG A 14 3.49 -20.53 0.73
CA ARG A 14 2.07 -20.84 0.93
C ARG A 14 1.82 -21.43 2.33
N GLY A 15 0.58 -21.31 2.81
CA GLY A 15 0.17 -21.85 4.11
C GLY A 15 0.92 -21.24 5.30
N LEU A 16 1.33 -22.08 6.25
CA LEU A 16 2.02 -21.71 7.49
C LEU A 16 3.48 -21.25 7.30
N ARG A 17 4.07 -21.47 6.12
CA ARG A 17 5.43 -21.00 5.75
C ARG A 17 6.53 -21.45 6.74
N LEU A 18 6.40 -22.64 7.31
CA LEU A 18 7.31 -23.17 8.33
C LEU A 18 8.78 -23.16 7.88
N ARG A 19 9.07 -23.47 6.60
CA ARG A 19 10.44 -23.41 6.09
C ARG A 19 11.00 -22.00 6.06
N ALA A 20 10.18 -21.01 5.66
CA ALA A 20 10.59 -19.60 5.69
C ALA A 20 10.83 -19.12 7.13
N LEU A 21 9.96 -19.54 8.06
CA LEU A 21 10.12 -19.24 9.49
C LEU A 21 11.41 -19.83 10.05
N TYR A 22 11.76 -21.06 9.67
CA TYR A 22 12.97 -21.74 10.12
C TYR A 22 14.25 -21.07 9.60
N GLU A 23 14.30 -20.68 8.32
CA GLU A 23 15.47 -19.95 7.80
C GLU A 23 15.61 -18.57 8.44
N LEU A 24 14.49 -17.85 8.66
CA LEU A 24 14.51 -16.61 9.43
C LEU A 24 15.00 -16.85 10.87
N PHE A 25 14.54 -17.91 11.53
CA PHE A 25 14.98 -18.24 12.89
C PHE A 25 16.49 -18.49 12.98
N LYS A 26 17.09 -19.18 12.01
CA LYS A 26 18.56 -19.34 11.96
C LYS A 26 19.28 -18.01 11.84
N ILE A 27 18.79 -17.12 10.96
CA ILE A 27 19.37 -15.80 10.75
C ILE A 27 19.30 -14.98 12.05
N PHE A 28 18.14 -14.95 12.71
CA PHE A 28 17.96 -14.23 13.98
C PHE A 28 18.73 -14.84 15.17
N ARG A 29 19.12 -16.12 15.08
CA ARG A 29 20.01 -16.75 16.06
C ARG A 29 21.47 -16.39 15.84
N LYS A 30 21.89 -16.23 14.58
CA LYS A 30 23.26 -15.85 14.21
C LYS A 30 23.49 -14.35 14.39
N ASP A 31 22.55 -13.55 13.90
CA ASP A 31 22.59 -12.10 13.86
C ASP A 31 21.54 -11.55 14.84
N ARG A 32 21.93 -10.64 15.76
CA ARG A 32 20.98 -9.99 16.67
C ARG A 32 20.45 -8.72 16.02
N PHE A 33 19.13 -8.64 15.87
CA PHE A 33 18.44 -7.46 15.33
C PHE A 33 17.67 -6.76 16.45
N ASP A 34 17.91 -5.47 16.64
CA ASP A 34 17.16 -4.65 17.58
C ASP A 34 15.79 -4.23 17.03
N VAL A 35 15.76 -3.91 15.72
CA VAL A 35 14.57 -3.44 15.01
C VAL A 35 14.38 -4.22 13.70
N VAL A 36 13.14 -4.62 13.42
CA VAL A 36 12.76 -5.33 12.19
C VAL A 36 11.63 -4.60 11.49
N ILE A 37 11.82 -4.31 10.21
CA ILE A 37 10.82 -3.63 9.38
C ILE A 37 10.15 -4.66 8.44
N CYS A 38 8.83 -4.78 8.56
CA CYS A 38 8.01 -5.67 7.74
C CYS A 38 7.21 -4.86 6.72
N ASN A 39 7.43 -5.11 5.43
CA ASN A 39 6.65 -4.48 4.37
C ASN A 39 5.48 -5.38 3.92
N ARG A 40 4.23 -4.96 4.22
CA ARG A 40 2.98 -5.72 4.02
C ARG A 40 2.79 -6.90 4.98
N PHE A 41 1.60 -7.49 4.95
CA PHE A 41 1.19 -8.48 5.95
C PHE A 41 1.92 -9.84 5.91
N LYS A 42 2.42 -10.28 4.75
CA LYS A 42 3.10 -11.58 4.65
C LYS A 42 4.33 -11.67 5.58
N PRO A 43 5.32 -10.75 5.50
CA PRO A 43 6.42 -10.73 6.45
C PRO A 43 5.95 -10.45 7.88
N THR A 44 4.98 -9.55 8.09
CA THR A 44 4.39 -9.30 9.42
C THR A 44 3.92 -10.60 10.06
N SER A 45 3.18 -11.44 9.33
CA SER A 45 2.66 -12.71 9.84
C SER A 45 3.75 -13.71 10.23
N LEU A 46 4.86 -13.77 9.49
CA LEU A 46 6.02 -14.60 9.84
C LEU A 46 6.71 -14.06 11.10
N MET A 47 6.86 -12.74 11.17
CA MET A 47 7.49 -12.08 12.31
C MET A 47 6.65 -12.16 13.58
N VAL A 48 5.31 -12.24 13.49
CA VAL A 48 4.47 -12.55 14.66
C VAL A 48 4.87 -13.90 15.24
N TRP A 49 4.93 -14.96 14.43
CA TRP A 49 5.37 -16.29 14.88
C TRP A 49 6.79 -16.27 15.42
N LEU A 50 7.70 -15.57 14.75
CA LEU A 50 9.09 -15.47 15.18
C LEU A 50 9.23 -14.70 16.50
N HIS A 51 8.41 -13.67 16.72
CA HIS A 51 8.37 -12.92 17.97
C HIS A 51 7.95 -13.82 19.14
N TRP A 52 7.01 -14.75 18.95
CA TRP A 52 6.67 -15.74 19.97
C TRP A 52 7.82 -16.73 20.26
N LEU A 53 8.64 -17.07 19.26
CA LEU A 53 9.77 -18.00 19.42
C LEU A 53 11.02 -17.35 20.01
N ILE A 54 11.27 -16.06 19.72
CA ILE A 54 12.53 -15.38 20.05
C ILE A 54 12.32 -14.26 21.09
N GLY A 55 11.16 -13.60 21.11
CA GLY A 55 10.75 -12.62 22.13
C GLY A 55 11.46 -11.26 22.12
N ARG A 56 12.36 -11.00 21.17
CA ARG A 56 13.35 -9.90 21.30
C ARG A 56 13.15 -8.65 20.41
N PRO A 57 12.96 -8.75 19.08
CA PRO A 57 13.07 -7.57 18.23
C PRO A 57 11.84 -6.66 18.34
N LYS A 58 12.08 -5.35 18.39
CA LYS A 58 11.03 -4.35 18.12
C LYS A 58 10.66 -4.44 16.65
N CYS A 59 9.36 -4.55 16.37
CA CYS A 59 8.89 -4.77 15.01
C CYS A 59 8.05 -3.59 14.54
N LEU A 60 8.35 -3.12 13.34
CA LEU A 60 7.63 -2.06 12.64
C LEU A 60 6.99 -2.64 11.37
N SER A 61 5.67 -2.52 11.24
CA SER A 61 4.94 -3.08 10.10
C SER A 61 4.36 -1.96 9.23
N VAL A 62 4.79 -1.90 7.98
CA VAL A 62 4.28 -0.94 6.99
C VAL A 62 3.02 -1.49 6.33
N VAL A 63 1.92 -0.75 6.48
CA VAL A 63 0.58 -1.10 6.02
C VAL A 63 0.22 -0.27 4.79
N HIS A 64 0.15 -0.95 3.65
CA HIS A 64 -0.21 -0.35 2.36
C HIS A 64 -1.69 -0.53 2.01
N ILE A 65 -2.29 -1.65 2.40
CA ILE A 65 -3.63 -2.04 1.96
C ILE A 65 -4.41 -2.64 3.13
N LEU A 66 -5.53 -2.01 3.50
CA LEU A 66 -6.39 -2.46 4.59
C LEU A 66 -6.94 -3.89 4.37
N SER A 67 -7.14 -4.29 3.11
CA SER A 67 -7.62 -5.64 2.77
C SER A 67 -6.76 -6.77 3.32
N ASP A 68 -5.47 -6.50 3.58
CA ASP A 68 -4.57 -7.49 4.15
C ASP A 68 -5.01 -7.95 5.56
N TYR A 69 -5.71 -7.10 6.30
CA TYR A 69 -6.18 -7.34 7.67
C TYR A 69 -7.68 -7.69 7.74
N ARG A 70 -8.38 -7.78 6.61
CA ARG A 70 -9.81 -8.14 6.59
C ARG A 70 -10.11 -9.53 7.17
N PRO A 71 -9.33 -10.59 6.88
CA PRO A 71 -9.61 -11.93 7.42
C PRO A 71 -9.53 -11.99 8.95
N PHE A 72 -10.54 -12.59 9.59
CA PHE A 72 -10.68 -12.64 11.06
C PHE A 72 -9.43 -13.18 11.77
N MET A 73 -8.87 -14.30 11.31
CA MET A 73 -7.66 -14.89 11.90
C MET A 73 -6.48 -13.91 11.93
N ARG A 74 -6.34 -13.07 10.89
CA ARG A 74 -5.26 -12.07 10.81
C ARG A 74 -5.46 -10.95 11.82
N ARG A 75 -6.70 -10.52 12.03
CA ARG A 75 -7.04 -9.54 13.08
C ARG A 75 -6.72 -10.08 14.46
N MET A 76 -7.06 -11.35 14.72
CA MET A 76 -6.74 -11.98 16.01
C MET A 76 -5.23 -12.09 16.24
N MET A 77 -4.46 -12.53 15.24
CA MET A 77 -3.00 -12.56 15.34
C MET A 77 -2.40 -11.20 15.68
N VAL A 78 -2.87 -10.15 15.00
CA VAL A 78 -2.35 -8.79 15.20
C VAL A 78 -2.78 -8.22 16.54
N ARG A 79 -4.02 -8.49 16.97
CA ARG A 79 -4.51 -8.08 18.30
C ARG A 79 -3.61 -8.56 19.44
N LEU A 80 -3.05 -9.76 19.32
CA LEU A 80 -2.13 -10.31 20.32
C LEU A 80 -0.78 -9.58 20.39
N ILE A 81 -0.37 -8.89 19.32
CA ILE A 81 0.96 -8.24 19.24
C ILE A 81 0.90 -6.73 19.07
N ALA A 82 -0.29 -6.15 18.85
CA ALA A 82 -0.44 -4.75 18.50
C ALA A 82 0.12 -3.81 19.59
N HIS A 83 0.03 -4.20 20.85
CA HIS A 83 0.60 -3.45 21.99
C HIS A 83 2.13 -3.50 22.06
N LYS A 84 2.79 -4.42 21.34
CA LYS A 84 4.26 -4.59 21.34
C LYS A 84 4.93 -4.05 20.07
N TRP A 85 4.15 -3.69 19.06
CA TRP A 85 4.61 -3.40 17.71
C TRP A 85 4.18 -2.01 17.29
N HIS A 86 4.93 -1.43 16.37
CA HIS A 86 4.57 -0.16 15.73
C HIS A 86 4.11 -0.40 14.30
N PHE A 87 3.15 0.38 13.84
CA PHE A 87 2.59 0.28 12.50
C PHE A 87 2.70 1.61 11.78
N VAL A 88 3.06 1.53 10.49
CA VAL A 88 3.16 2.71 9.64
C VAL A 88 2.08 2.62 8.57
N ALA A 89 1.10 3.51 8.63
CA ALA A 89 0.08 3.67 7.61
C ALA A 89 0.58 4.64 6.52
N VAL A 90 0.33 4.32 5.26
CA VAL A 90 0.78 5.14 4.12
C VAL A 90 -0.10 6.37 3.83
N SER A 91 -1.21 6.52 4.54
CA SER A 91 -2.12 7.67 4.46
C SER A 91 -3.06 7.67 5.66
N GLU A 92 -3.69 8.82 5.92
CA GLU A 92 -4.69 8.97 6.96
C GLU A 92 -5.89 8.03 6.76
N SER A 93 -6.33 7.84 5.52
CA SER A 93 -7.43 6.90 5.19
C SER A 93 -7.13 5.46 5.60
N VAL A 94 -5.86 5.04 5.51
CA VAL A 94 -5.42 3.71 5.94
C VAL A 94 -5.36 3.63 7.46
N ARG A 95 -4.92 4.69 8.15
CA ARG A 95 -4.91 4.75 9.62
C ARG A 95 -6.32 4.60 10.17
N GLN A 96 -7.26 5.40 9.69
CA GLN A 96 -8.66 5.32 10.14
C GLN A 96 -9.22 3.91 9.91
N GLY A 97 -9.00 3.36 8.72
CA GLY A 97 -9.42 2.00 8.41
C GLY A 97 -8.81 0.94 9.34
N LEU A 98 -7.59 1.12 9.83
CA LEU A 98 -6.97 0.24 10.82
C LEU A 98 -7.65 0.35 12.20
N PHE A 99 -7.99 1.55 12.64
CA PHE A 99 -8.73 1.76 13.89
C PHE A 99 -10.11 1.09 13.83
N ASP A 100 -10.81 1.21 12.70
CA ASP A 100 -12.12 0.59 12.50
C ASP A 100 -12.10 -0.95 12.58
N LEU A 101 -10.92 -1.59 12.45
CA LEU A 101 -10.80 -3.04 12.61
C LEU A 101 -10.96 -3.51 14.06
N ASN A 102 -10.86 -2.61 15.05
CA ASN A 102 -10.99 -2.90 16.48
C ASN A 102 -10.14 -4.09 16.94
N CYS A 103 -8.89 -4.16 16.45
CA CYS A 103 -7.96 -5.27 16.73
C CYS A 103 -6.65 -4.80 17.36
N GLY A 104 -6.71 -3.75 18.19
CA GLY A 104 -5.59 -3.27 19.00
C GLY A 104 -4.76 -2.15 18.38
N PHE A 105 -5.13 -1.66 17.21
CA PHE A 105 -4.56 -0.43 16.63
C PHE A 105 -5.10 0.81 17.36
N ASN A 106 -4.21 1.75 17.66
CA ASN A 106 -4.51 3.01 18.34
C ASN A 106 -3.48 4.09 17.97
N GLU A 107 -3.67 5.31 18.47
CA GLU A 107 -2.81 6.45 18.16
C GLU A 107 -1.37 6.29 18.63
N HIS A 108 -1.12 5.48 19.67
CA HIS A 108 0.22 5.25 20.20
C HIS A 108 1.04 4.26 19.38
N ASN A 109 0.39 3.33 18.68
CA ASN A 109 1.06 2.28 17.91
C ASN A 109 0.90 2.40 16.40
N VAL A 110 0.18 3.41 15.89
CA VAL A 110 0.05 3.69 14.45
C VAL A 110 0.50 5.10 14.11
N THR A 111 1.49 5.23 13.23
CA THR A 111 1.94 6.51 12.66
C THR A 111 1.63 6.57 11.17
N VAL A 112 1.25 7.74 10.66
CA VAL A 112 1.11 7.98 9.23
C VAL A 112 2.42 8.48 8.68
N ILE A 113 2.94 7.81 7.65
CA ILE A 113 4.01 8.33 6.80
C ILE A 113 3.45 8.32 5.40
N GLU A 114 3.03 9.49 4.95
CA GLU A 114 2.58 9.66 3.58
C GLU A 114 3.77 9.50 2.64
N ASN A 115 3.54 8.95 1.46
CA ASN A 115 4.57 8.96 0.43
C ASN A 115 4.89 10.43 0.14
N ALA A 116 6.11 10.84 0.47
CA ALA A 116 6.68 12.10 0.02
C ALA A 116 6.90 12.01 -1.49
N ILE A 117 5.85 12.21 -2.27
CA ILE A 117 6.01 12.60 -3.66
C ILE A 117 6.43 14.07 -3.56
N ASP A 118 7.71 14.33 -3.80
CA ASP A 118 8.24 15.69 -3.93
C ASP A 118 7.50 16.36 -5.08
N SER A 119 6.41 17.03 -4.73
CA SER A 119 5.47 17.59 -5.68
C SER A 119 6.11 18.76 -6.41
N GLU A 120 6.98 19.52 -5.74
CA GLU A 120 7.72 20.63 -6.35
C GLU A 120 8.74 20.11 -7.38
N GLN A 121 9.54 19.11 -7.03
CA GLN A 121 10.48 18.50 -7.98
C GLN A 121 9.74 17.86 -9.16
N MET A 122 8.62 17.16 -8.92
CA MET A 122 7.83 16.59 -10.01
C MET A 122 7.23 17.65 -10.93
N LEU A 123 6.69 18.74 -10.35
CA LEU A 123 6.14 19.86 -11.12
C LEU A 123 7.21 20.55 -11.96
N SER A 124 8.45 20.64 -11.46
CA SER A 124 9.58 21.22 -12.21
C SER A 124 9.98 20.40 -13.45
N LEU A 125 9.63 19.11 -13.47
CA LEU A 125 9.90 18.20 -14.60
C LEU A 125 8.76 18.18 -15.63
N LEU A 126 7.61 18.81 -15.34
CA LEU A 126 6.49 18.88 -16.28
C LEU A 126 6.69 20.00 -17.27
N TYR A 127 6.40 19.73 -18.54
CA TYR A 127 6.33 20.78 -19.55
C TYR A 127 5.17 21.74 -19.27
N PRO A 128 5.32 23.03 -19.63
CA PRO A 128 4.20 23.97 -19.66
C PRO A 128 2.98 23.41 -20.43
N ALA A 129 1.78 23.85 -20.07
CA ALA A 129 0.53 23.25 -20.56
C ALA A 129 0.39 23.32 -22.10
N ASP A 130 0.84 24.41 -22.71
CA ASP A 130 0.90 24.62 -24.16
C ASP A 130 1.88 23.65 -24.83
N VAL A 131 3.08 23.49 -24.28
CA VAL A 131 4.09 22.55 -24.77
C VAL A 131 3.61 21.11 -24.64
N SER A 132 3.00 20.77 -23.50
CA SER A 132 2.40 19.45 -23.26
C SER A 132 1.30 19.13 -24.26
N ARG A 133 0.39 20.09 -24.52
CA ARG A 133 -0.69 19.91 -25.51
C ARG A 133 -0.14 19.75 -26.92
N LYS A 134 0.84 20.55 -27.31
CA LYS A 134 1.48 20.42 -28.63
C LYS A 134 2.20 19.09 -28.80
N THR A 135 2.90 18.63 -27.75
CA THR A 135 3.63 17.35 -27.76
C THR A 135 2.68 16.16 -27.87
N LEU A 136 1.50 16.24 -27.25
CA LEU A 136 0.48 15.19 -27.25
C LEU A 136 -0.56 15.34 -28.37
N ASP A 137 -0.38 16.30 -29.28
CA ASP A 137 -1.33 16.64 -30.36
C ASP A 137 -2.76 16.89 -29.83
N LEU A 138 -2.86 17.61 -28.72
CA LEU A 138 -4.12 17.92 -28.05
C LEU A 138 -4.60 19.35 -28.36
N PRO A 139 -5.92 19.59 -28.47
CA PRO A 139 -6.46 20.92 -28.77
C PRO A 139 -6.15 21.94 -27.67
N THR A 140 -5.68 23.13 -28.05
CA THR A 140 -5.33 24.22 -27.12
C THR A 140 -6.53 24.94 -26.52
N ALA A 141 -7.65 25.06 -27.25
CA ALA A 141 -8.84 25.81 -26.82
C ALA A 141 -9.96 24.94 -26.22
N LYS A 142 -9.70 23.65 -25.93
CA LYS A 142 -10.70 22.74 -25.35
C LYS A 142 -10.33 22.33 -23.93
N THR A 143 -11.34 22.06 -23.13
CA THR A 143 -11.19 21.40 -21.82
C THR A 143 -10.81 19.94 -22.05
N ILE A 144 -9.70 19.52 -21.43
CA ILE A 144 -9.20 18.14 -21.51
C ILE A 144 -9.35 17.55 -20.12
N VAL A 145 -10.05 16.42 -20.04
CA VAL A 145 -10.18 15.64 -18.81
C VAL A 145 -9.61 14.26 -19.11
N GLY A 146 -8.80 13.73 -18.20
CA GLY A 146 -8.15 12.44 -18.37
C GLY A 146 -7.85 11.82 -17.01
N THR A 147 -7.43 10.56 -17.05
CA THR A 147 -7.00 9.82 -15.87
C THR A 147 -5.73 9.06 -16.20
N ILE A 148 -4.83 8.94 -15.23
CA ILE A 148 -3.58 8.21 -15.36
C ILE A 148 -3.56 7.11 -14.29
N GLY A 149 -3.40 5.88 -14.74
CA GLY A 149 -3.30 4.74 -13.83
C GLY A 149 -3.33 3.42 -14.57
N ARG A 150 -2.93 2.35 -13.86
CA ARG A 150 -3.05 0.98 -14.36
C ARG A 150 -4.49 0.69 -14.78
N LEU A 151 -4.67 -0.14 -15.80
CA LEU A 151 -5.98 -0.64 -16.24
C LEU A 151 -6.53 -1.65 -15.23
N ASP A 152 -7.03 -1.15 -14.10
CA ASP A 152 -7.69 -1.94 -13.06
C ASP A 152 -8.98 -1.27 -12.60
N LYS A 153 -9.96 -2.08 -12.17
CA LYS A 153 -11.31 -1.61 -11.82
C LYS A 153 -11.31 -0.50 -10.76
N ARG A 154 -10.34 -0.48 -9.86
CA ARG A 154 -10.29 0.50 -8.74
C ARG A 154 -9.90 1.90 -9.23
N LYS A 155 -9.39 2.04 -10.46
CA LYS A 155 -9.00 3.32 -11.05
C LYS A 155 -10.14 4.05 -11.76
N GLY A 156 -11.34 3.44 -11.85
CA GLY A 156 -12.55 4.14 -12.30
C GLY A 156 -12.54 4.56 -13.78
N HIS A 157 -11.66 3.98 -14.61
CA HIS A 157 -11.59 4.30 -16.05
C HIS A 157 -12.94 4.15 -16.75
N ILE A 158 -13.72 3.14 -16.37
CA ILE A 158 -15.06 2.89 -16.90
C ILE A 158 -16.01 4.03 -16.53
N ASP A 159 -15.92 4.56 -15.32
CA ASP A 159 -16.79 5.62 -14.84
C ASP A 159 -16.48 6.94 -15.54
N LEU A 160 -15.20 7.20 -15.85
CA LEU A 160 -14.78 8.32 -16.71
C LEU A 160 -15.43 8.23 -18.10
N ILE A 161 -15.36 7.05 -18.75
CA ILE A 161 -15.97 6.84 -20.08
C ILE A 161 -17.49 7.03 -20.03
N ARG A 162 -18.16 6.48 -19.01
CA ARG A 162 -19.60 6.66 -18.80
C ARG A 162 -19.97 8.13 -18.57
N GLY A 163 -19.15 8.85 -17.82
CA GLY A 163 -19.29 10.29 -17.61
C GLY A 163 -19.22 11.06 -18.92
N PHE A 164 -18.23 10.77 -19.77
CA PHE A 164 -18.12 11.39 -21.09
C PHE A 164 -19.32 11.11 -21.99
N ALA A 165 -19.83 9.89 -21.99
CA ALA A 165 -21.03 9.55 -22.77
C ALA A 165 -22.25 10.40 -22.35
N LYS A 166 -22.46 10.59 -21.04
CA LYS A 166 -23.55 11.44 -20.51
C LYS A 166 -23.38 12.91 -20.89
N ILE A 167 -22.17 13.46 -20.76
CA ILE A 167 -21.88 14.86 -21.12
C ILE A 167 -22.10 15.08 -22.62
N HIS A 168 -21.61 14.16 -23.45
CA HIS A 168 -21.79 14.23 -24.91
C HIS A 168 -23.28 14.25 -25.30
N GLN A 169 -24.10 13.40 -24.67
CA GLN A 169 -25.55 13.40 -24.89
C GLN A 169 -26.19 14.74 -24.53
N GLN A 170 -25.87 15.32 -23.37
CA GLN A 170 -26.41 16.61 -22.93
C GLN A 170 -25.99 17.78 -23.82
N CYS A 171 -24.73 17.80 -24.27
CA CYS A 171 -24.23 18.83 -25.18
C CYS A 171 -24.88 18.76 -26.57
N ASN A 172 -25.22 17.55 -27.04
CA ASN A 172 -25.93 17.38 -28.31
C ASN A 172 -27.40 17.78 -28.21
N THR A 173 -28.08 17.50 -27.11
CA THR A 173 -29.50 17.88 -26.94
C THR A 173 -29.67 19.40 -26.87
N LYS A 174 -28.73 20.13 -26.25
CA LYS A 174 -28.74 21.61 -26.18
C LYS A 174 -28.37 22.31 -27.49
N ARG A 175 -27.82 21.59 -28.48
CA ARG A 175 -27.48 22.16 -29.80
C ARG A 175 -28.59 21.98 -30.83
N SER A 176 -29.55 21.08 -30.56
CA SER A 176 -30.71 20.79 -31.41
C SER A 176 -31.99 21.54 -31.01
N SER A 177 -31.89 22.43 -30.01
CA SER A 177 -32.94 23.31 -29.49
C SER A 177 -32.49 24.75 -29.63
#